data_AF-A0A2T1N5W8-F1
#
_entry.id   AF-A0A2T1N5W8-F1
#
_cell.length_a   1.000
_cell.length_b   1.000
_cell.length_c   1.000
_cell.angle_alpha   90.00
_cell.angle_beta   90.00
_cell.angle_gamma   90.00
#
_symmetry.space_group_name_H-M   'P 1'
#
loop_
_entity.id
_entity.type
_entity.pdbx_description
1 polymer ?
#
loop_
_entity_poly.entity_id
_entity_poly.type
_entity_poly.pdbx_seq_one_letter_code
_entity_poly.pdbx_strand_id
1 'polypeptide(L)'
;MQTVYDDFKESLRGIRLLNTKEIYFIRLVLHGYKTYDIVKYLEIEIEQYYKIINSIKLKLNCTSWYKVVIKSFELEIIKLEDFLDNLVKEEALLFEEEIMSKLIKEKVSNKEIRYLVSDFYNSCTSKLENLCTDVFSEEEKFFLRLKFEGNNDESIERKLKLEPEEVNTYQEKLFIKLQVNDWFNALKKAIQFGVLKIKDELHVDFEIHVYEVSVNMISINSFKNYSYKEKKLSIYLQLLRFYSKLELDYLSKASM
;
A
#
# COMPACT_ATOMS: atom_id res chain seq x y z
N MET A 1 19.84 -2.64 -18.76
CA MET A 1 19.67 -4.07 -19.14
C MET A 1 20.09 -5.01 -18.02
N GLN A 2 21.19 -4.71 -17.29
CA GLN A 2 21.59 -5.44 -16.07
C GLN A 2 20.55 -5.34 -14.94
N THR A 3 20.06 -4.13 -14.65
CA THR A 3 19.07 -3.85 -13.57
C THR A 3 17.74 -4.59 -13.77
N VAL A 4 17.16 -4.54 -14.97
CA VAL A 4 15.92 -5.27 -15.31
C VAL A 4 16.08 -6.79 -15.15
N TYR A 5 17.28 -7.33 -15.35
CA TYR A 5 17.56 -8.75 -15.21
C TYR A 5 17.72 -9.16 -13.73
N ASP A 6 18.24 -8.27 -12.90
CA ASP A 6 18.38 -8.48 -11.46
C ASP A 6 17.02 -8.35 -10.75
N ASP A 7 16.20 -7.35 -11.11
CA ASP A 7 14.81 -7.19 -10.62
C ASP A 7 13.94 -8.41 -10.99
N PHE A 8 14.09 -8.93 -12.21
CA PHE A 8 13.40 -10.16 -12.64
C PHE A 8 13.88 -11.41 -11.89
N LYS A 9 15.14 -11.46 -11.46
CA LYS A 9 15.69 -12.58 -10.69
C LYS A 9 15.22 -12.55 -9.24
N GLU A 10 15.07 -11.37 -8.65
CA GLU A 10 14.57 -11.21 -7.28
C GLU A 10 13.06 -11.49 -7.19
N SER A 11 12.25 -11.02 -8.14
CA SER A 11 10.81 -11.37 -8.19
C SER A 11 10.58 -12.88 -8.39
N LEU A 12 11.39 -13.53 -9.23
CA LEU A 12 11.39 -15.00 -9.38
C LEU A 12 11.84 -15.74 -8.11
N ARG A 13 12.65 -15.14 -7.24
CA ARG A 13 13.01 -15.70 -5.93
C ARG A 13 11.85 -15.58 -4.94
N GLY A 14 11.14 -14.45 -4.93
CA GLY A 14 9.92 -14.23 -4.14
C GLY A 14 8.85 -15.30 -4.40
N ILE A 15 8.52 -15.51 -5.68
CA ILE A 15 7.50 -16.48 -6.12
C ILE A 15 7.88 -17.94 -5.79
N ARG A 16 9.17 -18.24 -5.63
CA ARG A 16 9.64 -19.59 -5.26
C ARG A 16 9.60 -19.88 -3.75
N LEU A 17 9.44 -18.86 -2.91
CA LEU A 17 9.43 -19.03 -1.45
C LEU A 17 8.09 -19.56 -0.94
N LEU A 18 6.99 -19.07 -1.50
CA LEU A 18 5.63 -19.43 -1.09
C LEU A 18 4.93 -20.24 -2.17
N ASN A 19 4.10 -21.20 -1.76
CA ASN A 19 3.24 -21.92 -2.69
C ASN A 19 1.97 -21.13 -3.03
N THR A 20 1.24 -21.54 -4.07
CA THR A 20 0.02 -20.86 -4.53
C THR A 20 -1.03 -20.70 -3.43
N LYS A 21 -1.18 -21.67 -2.52
CA LYS A 21 -2.15 -21.62 -1.42
C LYS A 21 -1.77 -20.54 -0.40
N GLU A 22 -0.48 -20.41 -0.09
CA GLU A 22 0.06 -19.38 0.80
C GLU A 22 -0.08 -17.98 0.19
N ILE A 23 0.21 -17.83 -1.10
CA ILE A 23 0.01 -16.56 -1.81
C ILE A 23 -1.48 -16.19 -1.80
N TYR A 24 -2.36 -17.14 -2.11
CA TYR A 24 -3.81 -16.92 -2.09
C TYR A 24 -4.31 -16.53 -0.69
N PHE A 25 -3.75 -17.14 0.35
CA PHE A 25 -4.06 -16.80 1.73
C PHE A 25 -3.69 -15.36 2.08
N ILE A 26 -2.49 -14.89 1.69
CA ILE A 26 -2.08 -13.49 1.88
C ILE A 26 -3.06 -12.54 1.20
N ARG A 27 -3.50 -12.86 -0.02
CA ARG A 27 -4.48 -12.04 -0.77
C ARG A 27 -5.83 -11.94 -0.03
N LEU A 28 -6.34 -13.04 0.52
CA LEU A 28 -7.60 -13.03 1.28
C LEU A 28 -7.50 -12.10 2.49
N VAL A 29 -6.40 -12.18 3.24
CA VAL A 29 -6.20 -11.29 4.41
C VAL A 29 -6.12 -9.83 3.97
N LEU A 30 -5.39 -9.54 2.90
CA LEU A 30 -5.27 -8.18 2.36
C LEU A 30 -6.58 -7.60 1.84
N HIS A 31 -7.47 -8.44 1.30
CA HIS A 31 -8.84 -8.05 0.96
C HIS A 31 -9.78 -7.93 2.17
N GLY A 32 -9.23 -8.03 3.39
CA GLY A 32 -9.97 -7.81 4.63
C GLY A 32 -10.86 -8.97 5.04
N TYR A 33 -10.67 -10.18 4.52
CA TYR A 33 -11.42 -11.34 5.00
C TYR A 33 -11.03 -11.67 6.44
N LYS A 34 -12.02 -11.90 7.32
CA LYS A 34 -11.76 -12.30 8.70
C LYS A 34 -11.29 -13.75 8.76
N THR A 35 -10.58 -14.11 9.82
CA THR A 35 -10.12 -15.48 10.08
C THR A 35 -11.22 -16.51 9.86
N TYR A 36 -12.42 -16.29 10.43
CA TYR A 36 -13.55 -17.19 10.28
C TYR A 36 -13.98 -17.36 8.81
N ASP A 37 -14.03 -16.26 8.06
CA ASP A 37 -14.43 -16.28 6.65
C ASP A 37 -13.39 -17.02 5.80
N ILE A 38 -12.10 -16.81 6.07
CA ILE A 38 -11.00 -17.52 5.39
C ILE A 38 -11.06 -19.03 5.67
N VAL A 39 -11.23 -19.41 6.94
CA VAL A 39 -11.32 -20.81 7.38
C VAL A 39 -12.49 -21.50 6.69
N LYS A 40 -13.67 -20.86 6.69
CA LYS A 40 -14.87 -21.37 6.03
C LYS A 40 -14.71 -21.46 4.51
N TYR A 41 -14.18 -20.40 3.88
CA TYR A 41 -14.03 -20.31 2.43
C TYR A 41 -13.02 -21.34 1.90
N LEU A 42 -11.95 -21.62 2.66
CA LEU A 42 -10.93 -22.61 2.28
C LEU A 42 -11.27 -24.03 2.74
N GLU A 43 -12.38 -24.22 3.46
CA GLU A 43 -12.80 -25.50 4.06
C GLU A 43 -11.67 -26.16 4.88
N ILE A 44 -11.01 -25.37 5.72
CA ILE A 44 -9.92 -25.85 6.60
C ILE A 44 -10.30 -25.73 8.07
N GLU A 45 -9.57 -26.43 8.94
CA GLU A 45 -9.65 -26.25 10.38
C GLU A 45 -8.84 -25.01 10.84
N ILE A 46 -9.18 -24.46 12.01
CA ILE A 46 -8.51 -23.27 12.56
C ILE A 46 -7.04 -23.54 12.89
N GLU A 47 -6.70 -24.77 13.29
CA GLU A 47 -5.33 -25.22 13.52
C GLU A 47 -4.52 -25.17 12.22
N GLN A 48 -5.15 -25.52 11.10
CA GLN A 48 -4.50 -25.46 9.79
C GLN A 48 -4.32 -24.02 9.30
N TYR A 49 -5.24 -23.12 9.62
CA TYR A 49 -5.08 -21.68 9.41
C TYR A 49 -3.80 -21.16 10.11
N TYR A 50 -3.61 -21.48 11.39
CA TYR A 50 -2.40 -21.06 12.12
C TYR A 50 -1.13 -21.72 11.60
N LYS A 51 -1.18 -22.99 11.16
CA LYS A 51 -0.04 -23.65 10.51
C LYS A 51 0.40 -22.93 9.23
N ILE A 52 -0.56 -22.48 8.41
CA ILE A 52 -0.27 -21.73 7.18
C ILE A 52 0.40 -20.39 7.52
N ILE A 53 -0.16 -19.62 8.45
CA ILE A 53 0.43 -18.34 8.89
C ILE A 53 1.87 -18.53 9.39
N ASN A 54 2.10 -19.52 10.24
CA ASN A 54 3.43 -19.78 10.78
C ASN A 54 4.41 -20.25 9.70
N SER A 55 3.95 -21.05 8.73
CA SER A 55 4.79 -21.46 7.60
C SER A 55 5.22 -20.25 6.77
N ILE A 56 4.29 -19.34 6.46
CA ILE A 56 4.59 -18.11 5.71
C ILE A 56 5.59 -17.23 6.47
N LYS A 57 5.35 -16.99 7.77
CA LYS A 57 6.26 -16.23 8.63
C LYS A 57 7.68 -16.81 8.63
N LEU A 58 7.82 -18.13 8.74
CA LEU A 58 9.12 -18.81 8.73
C LEU A 58 9.80 -18.68 7.35
N LYS A 59 9.07 -18.93 6.26
CA LYS A 59 9.61 -18.83 4.88
C LYS A 59 10.07 -17.42 4.53
N LEU A 60 9.36 -16.40 5.01
CA LEU A 60 9.73 -15.00 4.80
C LEU A 60 10.65 -14.44 5.89
N ASN A 61 11.00 -15.21 6.92
CA ASN A 61 11.78 -14.76 8.08
C ASN A 61 11.20 -13.49 8.74
N CYS A 62 9.91 -13.54 9.08
CA CYS A 62 9.16 -12.42 9.66
C CYS A 62 8.60 -12.80 11.04
N THR A 63 8.65 -11.87 11.99
CA THR A 63 8.13 -12.07 13.35
C THR A 63 6.64 -11.73 13.47
N SER A 64 6.17 -10.75 12.69
CA SER A 64 4.79 -10.26 12.69
C SER A 64 4.11 -10.52 11.35
N TRP A 65 2.78 -10.57 11.35
CA TRP A 65 2.01 -10.65 10.10
C TRP A 65 2.13 -9.36 9.28
N TYR A 66 2.25 -8.21 9.94
CA TYR A 66 2.52 -6.94 9.29
C TYR A 66 3.80 -7.00 8.43
N LYS A 67 4.91 -7.51 9.00
CA LYS A 67 6.16 -7.72 8.26
C LYS A 67 6.04 -8.71 7.11
N VAL A 68 5.22 -9.76 7.26
CA VAL A 68 4.91 -10.69 6.16
C VAL A 68 4.29 -9.94 4.99
N VAL A 69 3.31 -9.07 5.25
CA VAL A 69 2.63 -8.30 4.22
C VAL A 69 3.59 -7.36 3.50
N ILE A 70 4.35 -6.53 4.24
CA ILE A 70 5.34 -5.60 3.67
C ILE A 70 6.34 -6.37 2.78
N LYS A 71 6.93 -7.44 3.31
CA LYS A 71 7.91 -8.25 2.59
C LYS A 71 7.31 -8.95 1.36
N SER A 72 6.03 -9.26 1.38
CA SER A 72 5.34 -9.85 0.22
C SER A 72 5.21 -8.85 -0.94
N PHE A 73 5.07 -7.55 -0.64
CA PHE A 73 5.13 -6.51 -1.66
C PHE A 73 6.57 -6.25 -2.14
N GLU A 74 7.54 -6.16 -1.21
CA GLU A 74 8.96 -5.96 -1.55
C GLU A 74 9.52 -7.06 -2.45
N LEU A 75 9.09 -8.30 -2.24
CA LEU A 75 9.51 -9.46 -3.05
C LEU A 75 8.62 -9.69 -4.28
N GLU A 76 7.69 -8.78 -4.58
CA GLU A 76 6.73 -8.88 -5.68
C GLU A 76 5.90 -10.19 -5.71
N ILE A 77 5.72 -10.83 -4.54
CA ILE A 77 4.86 -12.02 -4.39
C ILE A 77 3.40 -11.64 -4.69
N ILE A 78 3.04 -10.43 -4.29
CA ILE A 78 1.78 -9.76 -4.56
C ILE A 78 2.09 -8.36 -5.09
N LYS A 79 1.22 -7.86 -5.96
CA LYS A 79 1.33 -6.53 -6.55
C LYS A 79 0.49 -5.57 -5.73
N LEU A 80 1.07 -4.46 -5.29
CA LEU A 80 0.34 -3.50 -4.45
C LEU A 80 -0.73 -2.76 -5.25
N GLU A 81 -0.53 -2.61 -6.56
CA GLU A 81 -1.50 -2.01 -7.48
C GLU A 81 -2.85 -2.75 -7.47
N ASP A 82 -2.85 -4.06 -7.19
CA ASP A 82 -4.05 -4.88 -7.11
C ASP A 82 -4.92 -4.51 -5.88
N PHE A 83 -4.32 -3.90 -4.85
CA PHE A 83 -4.96 -3.55 -3.57
C PHE A 83 -5.17 -2.03 -3.40
N LEU A 84 -5.03 -1.26 -4.48
CA LEU A 84 -5.37 0.16 -4.47
C LEU A 84 -6.89 0.35 -4.43
N ASP A 85 -7.30 1.41 -3.73
CA ASP A 85 -8.68 1.85 -3.70
C ASP A 85 -9.17 2.18 -5.12
N ASN A 86 -10.46 1.91 -5.40
CA ASN A 86 -11.03 2.21 -6.71
C ASN A 86 -10.96 3.70 -7.05
N LEU A 87 -11.04 4.57 -6.05
CA LEU A 87 -10.89 6.01 -6.24
C LEU A 87 -9.53 6.35 -6.86
N VAL A 88 -8.45 5.73 -6.39
CA VAL A 88 -7.10 5.95 -6.94
C VAL A 88 -7.03 5.48 -8.40
N LYS A 89 -7.71 4.38 -8.72
CA LYS A 89 -7.79 3.85 -10.10
C LYS A 89 -8.57 4.78 -11.02
N GLU A 90 -9.67 5.35 -10.53
CA GLU A 90 -10.46 6.34 -11.27
C GLU A 90 -9.67 7.63 -11.49
N GLU A 91 -8.98 8.14 -10.47
CA GLU A 91 -8.11 9.31 -10.62
C GLU A 91 -6.96 9.06 -11.59
N ALA A 92 -6.36 7.86 -11.54
CA ALA A 92 -5.28 7.50 -12.46
C ALA A 92 -5.76 7.49 -13.92
N LEU A 93 -7.01 7.10 -14.20
CA LEU A 93 -7.59 7.19 -15.54
C LEU A 93 -7.77 8.65 -15.99
N LEU A 94 -8.27 9.52 -15.11
CA LEU A 94 -8.45 10.95 -15.42
C LEU A 94 -7.11 11.63 -15.72
N PHE A 95 -6.11 11.43 -14.85
CA PHE A 95 -4.80 12.04 -15.00
C PHE A 95 -3.99 11.41 -16.15
N GLU A 96 -4.20 10.14 -16.47
CA GLU A 96 -3.58 9.53 -17.64
C GLU A 96 -4.03 10.21 -18.93
N GLU A 97 -5.33 10.47 -19.11
CA GLU A 97 -5.84 11.21 -20.26
C GLU A 97 -5.24 12.62 -20.35
N GLU A 98 -5.16 13.30 -19.21
CA GLU A 98 -4.59 14.64 -19.15
C GLU A 98 -3.10 14.62 -19.54
N ILE A 99 -2.32 13.73 -18.95
CA ILE A 99 -0.89 13.54 -19.26
C ILE A 99 -0.70 13.19 -20.73
N MET A 100 -1.50 12.27 -21.27
CA MET A 100 -1.44 11.90 -22.69
C MET A 100 -1.75 13.08 -23.61
N SER A 101 -2.75 13.90 -23.27
CA SER A 101 -3.10 15.10 -24.03
C SER A 101 -1.95 16.11 -24.09
N LYS A 102 -1.12 16.19 -23.03
CA LYS A 102 0.10 17.00 -23.04
C LYS A 102 1.14 16.34 -23.91
N LEU A 103 1.45 15.06 -23.68
CA LEU A 103 2.55 14.32 -24.33
C LEU A 103 2.46 14.23 -25.86
N ILE A 104 1.26 14.36 -26.43
CA ILE A 104 1.07 14.45 -27.89
C ILE A 104 1.62 15.77 -28.46
N LYS A 105 1.74 16.83 -27.65
CA LYS A 105 2.28 18.12 -28.09
C LYS A 105 3.80 18.03 -28.23
N GLU A 106 4.35 18.54 -29.33
CA GLU A 106 5.77 18.36 -29.74
C GLU A 106 6.82 18.82 -28.72
N LYS A 107 6.45 19.66 -27.73
CA LYS A 107 7.37 20.14 -26.69
C LYS A 107 6.70 20.16 -25.33
N VAL A 108 6.63 19.00 -24.67
CA VAL A 108 6.30 18.93 -23.25
C VAL A 108 7.57 18.97 -22.42
N SER A 109 7.60 19.88 -21.45
CA SER A 109 8.67 19.90 -20.47
C SER A 109 8.47 18.81 -19.41
N ASN A 110 9.56 18.21 -18.92
CA ASN A 110 9.49 17.28 -17.78
C ASN A 110 8.83 17.95 -16.55
N LYS A 111 9.04 19.25 -16.38
CA LYS A 111 8.41 20.05 -15.32
C LYS A 111 6.87 19.97 -15.37
N GLU A 112 6.25 20.04 -16.54
CA GLU A 112 4.79 19.96 -16.67
C GLU A 112 4.26 18.58 -16.30
N ILE A 113 4.93 17.50 -16.71
CA ILE A 113 4.52 16.14 -16.33
C ILE A 113 4.67 15.92 -14.83
N ARG A 114 5.75 16.42 -14.23
CA ARG A 114 5.94 16.35 -12.77
C ARG A 114 4.80 17.02 -12.01
N TYR A 115 4.37 18.20 -12.45
CA TYR A 115 3.21 18.87 -11.84
C TYR A 115 1.94 18.01 -11.92
N LEU A 116 1.65 17.41 -13.08
CA LEU A 116 0.48 16.54 -13.22
C LEU A 116 0.56 15.28 -12.34
N VAL A 117 1.74 14.70 -12.18
CA VAL A 117 1.96 13.56 -11.28
C VAL A 117 1.76 13.97 -9.81
N SER A 118 2.27 15.13 -9.41
CA SER A 118 2.03 15.67 -8.07
C SER A 118 0.55 15.98 -7.83
N ASP A 119 -0.12 16.60 -8.81
CA ASP A 119 -1.54 16.92 -8.75
C ASP A 119 -2.40 15.65 -8.68
N PHE A 120 -2.02 14.59 -9.39
CA PHE A 120 -2.65 13.28 -9.27
C PHE A 120 -2.60 12.77 -7.82
N TYR A 121 -1.42 12.77 -7.20
CA TYR A 121 -1.26 12.33 -5.81
C TYR A 121 -2.07 13.18 -4.83
N ASN A 122 -2.04 14.51 -4.99
CA ASN A 122 -2.78 15.44 -4.16
C ASN A 122 -4.30 15.26 -4.32
N SER A 123 -4.77 15.03 -5.54
CA SER A 123 -6.18 14.75 -5.84
C SER A 123 -6.64 13.47 -5.16
N CYS A 124 -5.85 12.38 -5.27
CA CYS A 124 -6.13 11.12 -4.60
C CYS A 124 -6.19 11.30 -3.08
N THR A 125 -5.19 11.96 -2.51
CA THR A 125 -5.10 12.20 -1.06
C THR A 125 -6.31 12.99 -0.56
N SER A 126 -6.63 14.11 -1.19
CA SER A 126 -7.78 14.94 -0.80
C SER A 126 -9.11 14.17 -0.90
N LYS A 127 -9.29 13.38 -1.96
CA LYS A 127 -10.51 12.59 -2.15
C LYS A 127 -10.64 11.45 -1.15
N LEU A 128 -9.54 10.75 -0.85
CA LEU A 128 -9.53 9.70 0.18
C LEU A 128 -9.76 10.27 1.58
N GLU A 129 -9.16 11.42 1.92
CA GLU A 129 -9.43 12.12 3.17
C GLU A 129 -10.92 12.43 3.33
N ASN A 130 -11.59 12.86 2.26
CA ASN A 130 -13.03 13.14 2.27
C ASN A 130 -13.93 11.90 2.40
N LEU A 131 -13.41 10.69 2.17
CA LEU A 131 -14.15 9.45 2.44
C LEU A 131 -14.23 9.12 3.94
N CYS A 132 -13.38 9.73 4.75
CA CYS A 132 -13.40 9.56 6.19
C CYS A 132 -14.59 10.30 6.80
N THR A 133 -15.68 9.60 7.07
CA THR A 133 -16.87 10.17 7.72
C THR A 133 -16.79 10.16 9.24
N ASP A 134 -15.92 9.33 9.80
CA ASP A 134 -15.79 9.15 11.24
C ASP A 134 -14.83 10.19 11.86
N VAL A 135 -15.21 10.69 13.03
CA VAL A 135 -14.35 11.57 13.82
C VAL A 135 -13.45 10.74 14.73
N PHE A 136 -12.14 10.92 14.59
CA PHE A 136 -11.13 10.30 15.45
C PHE A 136 -10.73 11.24 16.58
N SER A 137 -10.77 10.75 17.82
CA SER A 137 -10.28 11.48 18.99
C SER A 137 -8.76 11.59 18.98
N GLU A 138 -8.20 12.49 19.80
CA GLU A 138 -6.75 12.63 19.91
C GLU A 138 -6.11 11.38 20.54
N GLU A 139 -6.80 10.71 21.46
CA GLU A 139 -6.39 9.42 22.03
C GLU A 139 -6.36 8.31 20.98
N GLU A 140 -7.36 8.24 20.10
CA GLU A 140 -7.41 7.28 19.00
C GLU A 140 -6.26 7.51 18.00
N LYS A 141 -6.00 8.77 17.64
CA LYS A 141 -4.84 9.15 16.80
C LYS A 141 -3.52 8.81 17.48
N PHE A 142 -3.42 9.03 18.79
CA PHE A 142 -2.22 8.71 19.55
C PHE A 142 -2.01 7.19 19.64
N PHE A 143 -3.07 6.41 19.84
CA PHE A 143 -3.04 4.94 19.78
C PHE A 143 -2.52 4.45 18.42
N LEU A 144 -3.08 4.94 17.32
CA LEU A 144 -2.65 4.59 15.96
C LEU A 144 -1.17 4.92 15.74
N ARG A 145 -0.71 6.06 16.24
CA ARG A 145 0.70 6.45 16.17
C ARG A 145 1.59 5.51 16.97
N LEU A 146 1.21 5.14 18.19
CA LEU A 146 1.99 4.20 19.00
C LEU A 146 2.10 2.82 18.31
N LYS A 147 1.02 2.35 17.69
CA LYS A 147 1.04 1.12 16.88
C LYS A 147 1.95 1.26 15.66
N PHE A 148 1.87 2.37 14.93
CA PHE A 148 2.78 2.64 13.80
C PHE A 148 4.25 2.65 14.24
N GLU A 149 4.55 3.22 15.40
CA GLU A 149 5.90 3.22 16.01
C GLU A 149 6.34 1.86 16.58
N GLY A 150 5.53 0.80 16.45
CA GLY A 150 5.90 -0.56 16.87
C GLY A 150 5.80 -0.79 18.39
N ASN A 151 5.04 0.03 19.12
CA ASN A 151 4.82 -0.20 20.54
C ASN A 151 3.95 -1.44 20.76
N ASN A 152 4.40 -2.33 21.65
CA ASN A 152 3.60 -3.47 22.10
C ASN A 152 2.46 -3.03 23.03
N ASP A 153 1.52 -3.93 23.31
CA ASP A 153 0.32 -3.64 24.09
C ASP A 153 0.65 -3.12 25.50
N GLU A 154 1.59 -3.76 26.21
CA GLU A 154 2.06 -3.30 27.54
C GLU A 154 2.65 -1.88 27.53
N SER A 155 3.32 -1.47 26.45
CA SER A 155 3.83 -0.10 26.30
C SER A 155 2.67 0.88 26.07
N ILE A 156 1.69 0.49 25.27
CA ILE A 156 0.50 1.29 24.97
C ILE A 156 -0.36 1.47 26.22
N GLU A 157 -0.61 0.41 26.99
CA GLU A 157 -1.31 0.42 28.28
C GLU A 157 -0.73 1.50 29.19
N ARG A 158 0.59 1.48 29.40
CA ARG A 158 1.27 2.44 30.27
C ARG A 158 1.20 3.87 29.74
N LYS A 159 1.33 4.07 28.43
CA LYS A 159 1.33 5.41 27.81
C LYS A 159 -0.06 6.05 27.80
N LEU A 160 -1.10 5.26 27.59
CA LEU A 160 -2.50 5.71 27.56
C LEU A 160 -3.22 5.54 28.90
N LYS A 161 -2.59 4.91 29.89
CA LYS A 161 -3.17 4.55 31.19
C LYS A 161 -4.46 3.72 31.02
N LEU A 162 -4.37 2.71 30.16
CA LEU A 162 -5.45 1.77 29.88
C LEU A 162 -5.25 0.49 30.68
N GLU A 163 -6.35 -0.15 31.07
CA GLU A 163 -6.35 -1.53 31.52
C GLU A 163 -6.13 -2.49 30.33
N PRO A 164 -5.58 -3.70 30.55
CA PRO A 164 -5.26 -4.64 29.45
C PRO A 164 -6.45 -4.97 28.54
N GLU A 165 -7.67 -5.13 29.09
CA GLU A 165 -8.86 -5.42 28.27
C GLU A 165 -9.29 -4.23 27.40
N GLU A 166 -8.93 -3.00 27.80
CA GLU A 166 -9.28 -1.80 27.07
C GLU A 166 -8.47 -1.67 25.78
N VAL A 167 -7.24 -2.19 25.72
CA VAL A 167 -6.41 -2.15 24.49
C VAL A 167 -7.08 -2.88 23.33
N ASN A 168 -7.58 -4.10 23.59
CA ASN A 168 -8.29 -4.88 22.59
C ASN A 168 -9.60 -4.18 22.18
N THR A 169 -10.32 -3.62 23.14
CA THR A 169 -11.54 -2.85 22.88
C THR A 169 -11.26 -1.61 22.01
N TYR A 170 -10.15 -0.91 22.26
CA TYR A 170 -9.69 0.22 21.44
C TYR A 170 -9.35 -0.21 20.01
N GLN A 171 -8.61 -1.31 19.87
CA GLN A 171 -8.30 -1.88 18.56
C GLN A 171 -9.57 -2.21 17.77
N GLU A 172 -10.55 -2.87 18.39
CA GLU A 172 -11.81 -3.23 17.73
C GLU A 172 -12.60 -2.00 17.28
N LYS A 173 -12.69 -0.96 18.13
CA LYS A 173 -13.35 0.31 17.78
C LYS A 173 -12.67 0.99 16.60
N LEU A 174 -11.33 1.05 16.59
CA LEU A 174 -10.57 1.61 15.49
C LEU A 174 -10.77 0.81 14.19
N PHE A 175 -10.77 -0.52 14.27
CA PHE A 175 -10.99 -1.39 13.11
C PHE A 175 -12.41 -1.21 12.53
N ILE A 176 -13.41 -1.00 13.38
CA ILE A 176 -14.78 -0.68 12.95
C ILE A 176 -14.82 0.67 12.22
N LYS A 177 -14.28 1.74 12.83
CA LYS A 177 -14.23 3.09 12.21
C LYS A 177 -13.48 3.08 10.88
N LEU A 178 -12.35 2.39 10.82
CA LEU A 178 -11.55 2.27 9.60
C LEU A 178 -12.16 1.25 8.62
N GLN A 179 -13.14 0.44 9.03
CA GLN A 179 -13.73 -0.65 8.22
C GLN A 179 -12.66 -1.61 7.70
N VAL A 180 -11.90 -2.19 8.62
CA VAL A 180 -10.77 -3.12 8.35
C VAL A 180 -10.74 -4.21 9.41
N ASN A 181 -9.94 -5.25 9.18
CA ASN A 181 -9.83 -6.40 10.10
C ASN A 181 -8.40 -6.71 10.53
N ASP A 182 -7.42 -5.91 10.10
CA ASP A 182 -6.02 -6.11 10.41
C ASP A 182 -5.24 -4.79 10.48
N TRP A 183 -4.09 -4.83 11.14
CA TRP A 183 -3.26 -3.66 11.39
C TRP A 183 -2.63 -3.06 10.12
N PHE A 184 -2.35 -3.86 9.08
CA PHE A 184 -1.82 -3.33 7.84
C PHE A 184 -2.85 -2.44 7.16
N ASN A 185 -4.06 -2.96 6.98
CA ASN A 185 -5.16 -2.19 6.40
C ASN A 185 -5.60 -1.01 7.30
N ALA A 186 -5.53 -1.16 8.63
CA ALA A 186 -5.82 -0.06 9.56
C ALA A 186 -4.84 1.11 9.41
N LEU A 187 -3.54 0.84 9.38
CA LEU A 187 -2.54 1.88 9.20
C LEU A 187 -2.63 2.50 7.80
N LYS A 188 -2.82 1.68 6.77
CA LYS A 188 -3.05 2.16 5.39
C LYS A 188 -4.21 3.15 5.32
N LYS A 189 -5.39 2.77 5.82
CA LYS A 189 -6.55 3.68 5.82
C LYS A 189 -6.35 4.89 6.72
N ALA A 190 -5.70 4.75 7.87
CA ALA A 190 -5.42 5.90 8.74
C ALA A 190 -4.53 6.95 8.05
N ILE A 191 -3.57 6.51 7.22
CA ILE A 191 -2.74 7.40 6.40
C ILE A 191 -3.59 8.03 5.29
N GLN A 192 -4.33 7.22 4.53
CA GLN A 192 -5.19 7.68 3.43
C GLN A 192 -6.25 8.70 3.89
N PHE A 193 -6.78 8.54 5.09
CA PHE A 193 -7.78 9.42 5.70
C PHE A 193 -7.18 10.64 6.41
N GLY A 194 -5.85 10.82 6.37
CA GLY A 194 -5.17 11.93 7.03
C GLY A 194 -5.22 11.88 8.57
N VAL A 195 -5.68 10.76 9.15
CA VAL A 195 -5.75 10.52 10.60
C VAL A 195 -4.33 10.36 11.17
N LEU A 196 -3.50 9.61 10.46
CA LEU A 196 -2.09 9.44 10.76
C LEU A 196 -1.25 10.25 9.77
N LYS A 197 -0.70 11.38 10.24
CA LYS A 197 0.24 12.20 9.45
C LYS A 197 1.66 11.70 9.67
N ILE A 198 2.34 11.36 8.58
CA ILE A 198 3.75 10.95 8.64
C ILE A 198 4.63 12.19 8.42
N LYS A 199 5.73 12.31 9.17
CA LYS A 199 6.59 13.51 9.26
C LYS A 199 7.31 13.87 7.93
N ASP A 200 7.85 15.09 7.90
CA ASP A 200 8.47 15.79 6.76
C ASP A 200 9.63 15.05 6.03
N GLU A 201 10.26 14.05 6.63
CA GLU A 201 11.35 13.27 6.00
C GLU A 201 10.91 12.61 4.68
N LEU A 202 9.61 12.41 4.47
CA LEU A 202 9.01 11.85 3.27
C LEU A 202 8.93 12.79 2.08
N HIS A 203 9.12 14.08 2.29
CA HIS A 203 9.05 15.05 1.19
C HIS A 203 10.20 14.82 0.18
N VAL A 204 11.36 14.33 0.65
CA VAL A 204 12.50 14.03 -0.23
C VAL A 204 12.20 12.81 -1.12
N ASP A 205 11.67 11.74 -0.53
CA ASP A 205 11.30 10.52 -1.26
C ASP A 205 10.21 10.81 -2.30
N PHE A 206 9.24 11.67 -1.96
CA PHE A 206 8.17 12.08 -2.88
C PHE A 206 8.68 12.72 -4.17
N GLU A 207 9.54 13.73 -4.07
CA GLU A 207 10.06 14.46 -5.24
C GLU A 207 10.91 13.56 -6.15
N ILE A 208 11.67 12.62 -5.55
CA ILE A 208 12.44 11.61 -6.28
C ILE A 208 11.49 10.72 -7.10
N HIS A 209 10.47 10.16 -6.47
CA HIS A 209 9.49 9.30 -7.15
C HIS A 209 8.71 10.05 -8.24
N VAL A 210 8.31 11.29 -8.00
CA VAL A 210 7.65 12.16 -8.99
C VAL A 210 8.56 12.37 -10.20
N TYR A 211 9.84 12.64 -9.98
CA TYR A 211 10.81 12.82 -11.07
C TYR A 211 10.99 11.53 -11.87
N GLU A 212 11.22 10.40 -11.22
CA GLU A 212 11.44 9.11 -11.86
C GLU A 212 10.24 8.69 -12.73
N VAL A 213 9.03 8.75 -12.18
CA VAL A 213 7.83 8.37 -12.92
C VAL A 213 7.58 9.31 -14.11
N SER A 214 7.85 10.61 -13.95
CA SER A 214 7.68 11.59 -15.03
C SER A 214 8.67 11.35 -16.18
N VAL A 215 9.93 11.03 -15.87
CA VAL A 215 10.93 10.63 -16.87
C VAL A 215 10.48 9.37 -17.60
N ASN A 216 9.97 8.38 -16.87
CA ASN A 216 9.48 7.13 -17.46
C ASN A 216 8.29 7.37 -18.40
N MET A 217 7.32 8.21 -18.02
CA MET A 217 6.17 8.55 -18.87
C MET A 217 6.58 9.25 -20.18
N ILE A 218 7.53 10.19 -20.12
CA ILE A 218 8.08 10.86 -21.31
C ILE A 218 8.78 9.85 -22.21
N SER A 219 9.57 8.95 -21.60
CA SER A 219 10.26 7.87 -22.31
C SER A 219 9.26 6.96 -23.03
N ILE A 220 8.22 6.46 -22.34
CA ILE A 220 7.11 5.66 -22.88
C ILE A 220 6.50 6.33 -24.12
N ASN A 221 6.24 7.64 -24.06
CA ASN A 221 5.67 8.36 -25.20
C ASN A 221 6.61 8.44 -26.40
N SER A 222 7.92 8.50 -26.16
CA SER A 222 8.93 8.55 -27.23
C SER A 222 9.18 7.19 -27.91
N PHE A 223 8.76 6.07 -27.30
CA PHE A 223 8.89 4.76 -27.92
C PHE A 223 7.97 4.62 -29.14
N LYS A 224 8.58 4.41 -30.32
CA LYS A 224 7.88 4.30 -31.60
C LYS A 224 7.05 3.03 -31.75
N ASN A 225 7.41 1.96 -31.04
CA ASN A 225 6.81 0.65 -31.21
C ASN A 225 5.50 0.47 -30.43
N TYR A 226 5.14 1.41 -29.55
CA TYR A 226 3.89 1.34 -28.82
C TYR A 226 2.80 2.10 -29.56
N SER A 227 1.65 1.45 -29.73
CA SER A 227 0.42 2.10 -30.14
C SER A 227 -0.02 3.14 -29.10
N TYR A 228 -0.90 4.05 -29.50
CA TYR A 228 -1.48 5.04 -28.60
C TYR A 228 -2.14 4.39 -27.37
N LYS A 229 -2.87 3.28 -27.57
CA LYS A 229 -3.52 2.53 -26.49
C LYS A 229 -2.52 1.89 -25.53
N GLU A 230 -1.40 1.38 -26.03
CA GLU A 230 -0.35 0.80 -25.19
C GLU A 230 0.38 1.88 -24.37
N LYS A 231 0.61 3.07 -24.96
CA LYS A 231 1.19 4.22 -24.24
C LYS A 231 0.28 4.70 -23.11
N LYS A 232 -1.00 4.87 -23.42
CA LYS A 232 -2.09 5.19 -22.49
C LYS A 232 -2.13 4.22 -21.31
N LEU A 233 -2.24 2.92 -21.61
CA LEU A 233 -2.20 1.87 -20.59
C LEU A 233 -0.91 1.92 -19.75
N SER A 234 0.24 2.15 -20.39
CA SER A 234 1.52 2.24 -19.69
C SER A 234 1.57 3.43 -18.73
N ILE A 235 1.05 4.59 -19.12
CA ILE A 235 1.00 5.78 -18.24
C ILE A 235 0.05 5.54 -17.07
N TYR A 236 -1.13 4.97 -17.32
CA TYR A 236 -2.06 4.57 -16.26
C TYR A 236 -1.38 3.64 -15.24
N LEU A 237 -0.69 2.60 -15.71
CA LEU A 237 0.02 1.68 -14.82
C LEU A 237 1.18 2.35 -14.08
N GLN A 238 1.85 3.34 -14.68
CA GLN A 238 2.89 4.12 -14.00
C GLN A 238 2.31 4.98 -12.87
N LEU A 239 1.13 5.59 -13.05
CA LEU A 239 0.45 6.33 -11.98
C LEU A 239 0.09 5.42 -10.80
N LEU A 240 -0.49 4.25 -11.08
CA LEU A 240 -0.82 3.27 -10.03
C LEU A 240 0.43 2.80 -9.29
N ARG A 241 1.50 2.47 -10.02
CA ARG A 241 2.78 2.08 -9.44
C ARG A 241 3.35 3.16 -8.55
N PHE A 242 3.40 4.40 -9.05
CA PHE A 242 3.86 5.54 -8.29
C PHE A 242 3.09 5.71 -6.98
N TYR A 243 1.75 5.72 -7.02
CA TYR A 243 0.94 5.84 -5.81
C TYR A 243 1.19 4.68 -4.84
N SER A 244 1.16 3.45 -5.35
CA SER A 244 1.39 2.25 -4.55
C SER A 244 2.77 2.25 -3.89
N LYS A 245 3.81 2.68 -4.62
CA LYS A 245 5.18 2.71 -4.11
C LYS A 245 5.32 3.68 -2.95
N LEU A 246 4.77 4.89 -3.08
CA LEU A 246 4.72 5.86 -1.98
C LEU A 246 3.97 5.30 -0.76
N GLU A 247 2.81 4.69 -0.97
CA GLU A 247 2.03 4.07 0.11
C GLU A 247 2.84 2.96 0.82
N LEU A 248 3.56 2.12 0.06
CA LEU A 248 4.42 1.09 0.64
C LEU A 248 5.58 1.67 1.42
N ASP A 249 6.24 2.70 0.90
CA ASP A 249 7.38 3.35 1.54
C ASP A 249 6.97 4.06 2.84
N TYR A 250 5.72 4.51 2.93
CA TYR A 250 5.13 4.99 4.17
C TYR A 250 4.85 3.86 5.15
N LEU A 251 4.23 2.77 4.70
CA LEU A 251 3.86 1.64 5.55
C LEU A 251 5.09 0.84 6.03
N SER A 252 6.16 0.76 5.24
CA SER A 252 7.39 0.05 5.60
C SER A 252 8.17 0.74 6.73
N LYS A 253 7.92 2.04 6.98
CA LYS A 253 8.47 2.77 8.13
C LYS A 253 7.80 2.39 9.46
N ALA A 254 6.65 1.70 9.43
CA ALA A 254 6.02 1.23 10.65
C ALA A 254 6.88 0.13 11.31
N SER A 255 7.15 0.24 12.61
CA SER A 255 8.08 -0.63 13.34
C SER A 255 7.41 -1.88 13.95
N MET A 256 6.31 -2.36 13.35
CA MET A 256 5.45 -3.44 13.89
C MET A 256 6.00 -4.88 13.75
#